data_AF-A0A218W6W5-F1
#
_entry.id   AF-A0A218W6W5-F1
#
_cell.length_a   1.000
_cell.length_b   1.000
_cell.length_c   1.000
_cell.angle_alpha   90.00
_cell.angle_beta   90.00
_cell.angle_gamma   90.00
#
_symmetry.space_group_name_H-M   'P 1'
#
loop_
_entity.id
_entity.type
_entity.pdbx_description
1 polymer ?
#
loop_
_entity_poly.entity_id
_entity_poly.type
_entity_poly.pdbx_seq_one_letter_code
_entity_poly.pdbx_strand_id
1 'polypeptide(L)'
;MEPNNHGRQRRRDHHVHANGEGSLAYPHGDLDPWTAWAYRPRTITLLLVGACFLIWASGALDPEGSSPGDIVISVKRGVWAMIAVFLAYCLLQAPSTILIRPHPAIWRLVHGMAVIYLVALTFLLFQKRDDARQFMKFLHPDLGVELPERSYGADCRIYLPDNPASRFKNVYETLFDEFVLAHILGWWGKAILIRNQPLLWVLSIGFEMMELTFCHMLPNFNECWWDSIVLDILICNWFGIWAGMHTVRYFDGRTYEWVGISRQPNVIGKV
;
A
#
# COMPACT_ATOMS: atom_id res chain seq x y z
N MET A 1 -58.05 36.12 23.27
CA MET A 1 -57.96 35.62 21.89
C MET A 1 -57.69 34.13 21.98
N GLU A 2 -58.71 33.32 21.65
CA GLU A 2 -58.61 31.91 21.20
C GLU A 2 -57.79 31.82 19.88
N PRO A 3 -57.56 30.64 19.25
CA PRO A 3 -57.89 29.22 19.61
C PRO A 3 -56.63 28.29 19.60
N ASN A 4 -56.56 27.09 20.19
CA ASN A 4 -57.34 25.83 20.18
C ASN A 4 -56.78 24.75 19.21
N ASN A 5 -56.30 23.64 19.81
CA ASN A 5 -56.59 22.22 19.51
C ASN A 5 -55.79 21.34 18.52
N HIS A 6 -55.77 20.05 18.90
CA HIS A 6 -55.47 18.79 18.19
C HIS A 6 -54.00 18.32 18.14
N GLY A 7 -53.62 17.09 18.51
CA GLY A 7 -54.37 15.90 18.92
C GLY A 7 -53.53 14.63 18.70
N ARG A 8 -53.53 13.72 19.69
CA ARG A 8 -53.28 12.26 19.61
C ARG A 8 -51.97 11.75 18.98
N GLN A 9 -51.00 11.50 19.85
CA GLN A 9 -49.89 10.58 19.62
C GLN A 9 -50.39 9.12 19.75
N ARG A 10 -50.67 8.47 18.62
CA ARG A 10 -51.16 7.09 18.57
C ARG A 10 -49.99 6.12 18.51
N ARG A 11 -49.68 5.54 19.68
CA ARG A 11 -48.93 4.29 19.86
C ARG A 11 -49.47 3.20 18.93
N ARG A 12 -48.60 2.58 18.14
CA ARG A 12 -48.90 1.29 17.49
C ARG A 12 -47.65 0.44 17.50
N ASP A 13 -47.70 -0.55 18.39
CA ASP A 13 -46.76 -1.66 18.48
C ASP A 13 -46.65 -2.38 17.13
N HIS A 14 -45.44 -2.78 16.75
CA HIS A 14 -45.22 -3.86 15.79
C HIS A 14 -44.31 -4.90 16.40
N HIS A 15 -44.94 -6.04 16.70
CA HIS A 15 -44.33 -7.31 17.04
C HIS A 15 -43.21 -7.66 16.06
N VAL A 16 -42.00 -7.89 16.59
CA VAL A 16 -40.92 -8.56 15.87
C VAL A 16 -41.12 -10.07 16.05
N HIS A 17 -41.71 -10.71 15.04
CA HIS A 17 -41.65 -12.15 14.87
C HIS A 17 -40.36 -12.49 14.10
N ALA A 18 -39.61 -13.44 14.63
CA ALA A 18 -38.41 -14.01 14.02
C ALA A 18 -38.72 -14.71 12.68
N ASN A 19 -37.85 -14.52 11.68
CA ASN A 19 -37.27 -15.59 10.85
C ASN A 19 -36.40 -15.03 9.71
N GLY A 20 -35.20 -15.61 9.57
CA GLY A 20 -34.58 -15.94 8.27
C GLY A 20 -33.83 -14.86 7.50
N GLU A 21 -32.52 -15.10 7.30
CA GLU A 21 -31.65 -14.53 6.25
C GLU A 21 -31.26 -13.05 6.38
N GLY A 22 -30.27 -12.81 7.25
CA GLY A 22 -29.49 -11.57 7.27
C GLY A 22 -28.58 -11.44 6.06
N SER A 23 -29.16 -11.11 4.90
CA SER A 23 -28.42 -10.43 3.84
C SER A 23 -28.16 -9.00 4.31
N LEU A 24 -26.89 -8.63 4.54
CA LEU A 24 -26.46 -7.25 4.76
C LEU A 24 -26.76 -6.43 3.51
N ALA A 25 -28.00 -5.99 3.38
CA ALA A 25 -28.42 -4.99 2.41
C ALA A 25 -27.75 -3.67 2.83
N TYR A 26 -26.64 -3.33 2.17
CA TYR A 26 -26.19 -1.95 2.10
C TYR A 26 -27.36 -1.11 1.59
N PRO A 27 -27.71 0.01 2.25
CA PRO A 27 -28.82 0.83 1.79
C PRO A 27 -28.45 1.39 0.41
N HIS A 28 -29.13 0.88 -0.62
CA HIS A 28 -28.94 1.24 -2.02
C HIS A 28 -29.30 2.71 -2.34
N GLY A 29 -29.58 3.55 -1.32
CA GLY A 29 -30.08 4.91 -1.45
C GLY A 29 -29.03 6.03 -1.41
N ASP A 30 -27.78 5.77 -1.00
CA ASP A 30 -26.79 6.83 -0.71
C ASP A 30 -25.58 6.88 -1.66
N LEU A 31 -25.60 6.15 -2.77
CA LEU A 31 -24.50 6.18 -3.75
C LEU A 31 -24.78 7.22 -4.84
N ASP A 32 -23.83 8.13 -5.07
CA ASP A 32 -23.89 9.10 -6.17
C ASP A 32 -24.13 8.34 -7.50
N PRO A 33 -25.16 8.69 -8.29
CA PRO A 33 -25.49 8.00 -9.55
C PRO A 33 -24.30 7.84 -10.50
N TRP A 34 -23.33 8.77 -10.48
CA TRP A 34 -22.10 8.67 -11.28
C TRP A 34 -21.13 7.57 -10.82
N THR A 35 -21.18 7.21 -9.54
CA THR A 35 -20.34 6.14 -8.94
C THR A 35 -21.09 4.83 -8.76
N ALA A 36 -22.41 4.85 -8.73
CA ALA A 36 -23.26 3.67 -8.52
C ALA A 36 -23.01 2.53 -9.53
N TRP A 37 -22.60 2.88 -10.76
CA TRP A 37 -22.18 1.90 -11.77
C TRP A 37 -20.99 1.03 -11.31
N ALA A 38 -20.03 1.59 -10.55
CA ALA A 38 -18.84 0.88 -10.09
C ALA A 38 -19.14 -0.16 -9.00
N TYR A 39 -20.26 -0.01 -8.29
CA TYR A 39 -20.70 -0.91 -7.23
C TYR A 39 -21.60 -2.06 -7.73
N ARG A 40 -22.05 -2.02 -8.99
CA ARG A 40 -22.88 -3.08 -9.57
C ARG A 40 -21.99 -4.17 -10.19
N PRO A 41 -21.95 -5.39 -9.63
CA PRO A 41 -21.07 -6.43 -10.14
C PRO A 41 -21.51 -6.88 -11.54
N ARG A 42 -20.59 -6.80 -12.51
CA ARG A 42 -20.76 -7.30 -13.89
C ARG A 42 -19.78 -8.42 -14.19
N THR A 43 -19.65 -9.34 -13.24
CA THR A 43 -18.60 -10.39 -13.24
C THR A 43 -18.58 -11.20 -14.53
N ILE A 44 -19.73 -11.66 -15.01
CA ILE A 44 -19.82 -12.48 -16.23
C ILE A 44 -19.36 -11.69 -17.47
N THR A 45 -19.83 -10.45 -17.63
CA THR A 45 -19.45 -9.60 -18.77
C THR A 45 -17.96 -9.29 -18.75
N LEU A 46 -17.39 -8.98 -17.57
CA LEU A 46 -15.96 -8.69 -17.42
C LEU A 46 -15.09 -9.93 -17.69
N LEU A 47 -15.52 -11.12 -17.25
CA LEU A 47 -14.83 -12.37 -17.56
C LEU A 47 -14.84 -12.68 -19.05
N LEU A 48 -15.98 -12.46 -19.74
CA LEU A 48 -16.08 -12.70 -21.18
C LEU A 48 -15.19 -11.75 -21.97
N VAL A 49 -15.23 -10.44 -21.68
CA VAL A 49 -14.35 -9.44 -22.30
C VAL A 49 -12.89 -9.75 -22.01
N GLY A 50 -12.56 -10.13 -20.76
CA GLY A 50 -11.21 -10.52 -20.36
C GLY A 50 -10.71 -11.75 -21.12
N ALA A 51 -11.54 -12.78 -21.30
CA ALA A 51 -11.20 -13.97 -22.06
C ALA A 51 -10.94 -13.65 -23.54
N CYS A 52 -11.80 -12.85 -24.18
CA CYS A 52 -11.59 -12.38 -25.55
C CYS A 52 -10.28 -11.58 -25.69
N PHE A 53 -10.01 -10.69 -24.73
CA PHE A 53 -8.78 -9.90 -24.71
C PHE A 53 -7.54 -10.78 -24.54
N LEU A 54 -7.58 -11.81 -23.68
CA LEU A 54 -6.46 -12.75 -23.52
C LEU A 54 -6.22 -13.57 -24.79
N ILE A 55 -7.27 -14.03 -25.47
CA ILE A 55 -7.14 -14.78 -26.74
C ILE A 55 -6.46 -13.89 -27.78
N TRP A 56 -6.89 -12.64 -27.90
CA TRP A 56 -6.26 -11.67 -28.80
C TRP A 56 -4.80 -11.37 -28.40
N ALA A 57 -4.58 -11.04 -27.12
CA ALA A 57 -3.26 -10.69 -26.58
C ALA A 57 -2.28 -11.86 -26.55
N SER A 58 -2.74 -13.11 -26.64
CA SER A 58 -1.89 -14.31 -26.75
C SER A 58 -1.27 -14.47 -28.14
N GLY A 59 -1.86 -13.84 -29.17
CA GLY A 59 -1.47 -14.06 -30.56
C GLY A 59 -1.99 -15.38 -31.14
N ALA A 60 -2.85 -16.12 -30.44
CA ALA A 60 -3.40 -17.39 -30.91
C ALA A 60 -4.19 -17.28 -32.24
N LEU A 61 -4.63 -16.07 -32.61
CA LEU A 61 -5.39 -15.81 -33.83
C LEU A 61 -4.53 -15.36 -35.02
N ASP A 62 -3.22 -15.13 -34.83
CA ASP A 62 -2.28 -14.75 -35.89
C ASP A 62 -0.98 -15.56 -35.78
N PRO A 63 -1.00 -16.84 -36.23
CA PRO A 63 0.15 -17.74 -36.15
C PRO A 63 1.27 -17.41 -37.15
N GLU A 64 1.01 -16.57 -38.17
CA GLU A 64 1.98 -16.24 -39.22
C GLU A 64 2.78 -14.96 -38.91
N GLY A 65 2.22 -14.04 -38.11
CA GLY A 65 2.91 -12.83 -37.63
C GLY A 65 3.98 -13.07 -36.57
N SER A 66 4.04 -14.27 -35.97
CA SER A 66 5.11 -14.66 -35.05
C SER A 66 6.37 -15.02 -35.82
N SER A 67 7.20 -14.00 -36.12
CA SER A 67 8.64 -14.18 -36.35
C SER A 67 9.20 -15.16 -35.29
N PRO A 68 10.22 -16.00 -35.57
CA PRO A 68 10.75 -16.97 -34.60
C PRO A 68 11.06 -16.24 -33.28
N GLY A 69 10.10 -16.33 -32.37
CA GLY A 69 9.87 -15.29 -31.39
C GLY A 69 10.82 -15.55 -30.24
N ASP A 70 11.65 -14.57 -29.96
CA ASP A 70 12.57 -14.58 -28.83
C ASP A 70 11.82 -15.11 -27.60
N ILE A 71 12.20 -16.29 -27.09
CA ILE A 71 11.45 -17.04 -26.06
C ILE A 71 11.14 -16.13 -24.86
N VAL A 72 12.06 -15.21 -24.59
CA VAL A 72 11.98 -14.16 -23.58
C VAL A 72 10.72 -13.28 -23.73
N ILE A 73 10.37 -12.87 -24.95
CA ILE A 73 9.18 -12.03 -25.22
C ILE A 73 7.89 -12.80 -24.94
N SER A 74 7.83 -14.07 -25.37
CA SER A 74 6.67 -14.94 -25.11
C SER A 74 6.48 -15.15 -23.60
N VAL A 75 7.57 -15.45 -22.88
CA VAL A 75 7.56 -15.59 -21.41
C VAL A 75 7.12 -14.31 -20.73
N LYS A 76 7.66 -13.14 -21.12
CA LYS A 76 7.25 -11.84 -20.56
C LYS A 76 5.75 -11.59 -20.75
N ARG A 77 5.22 -11.82 -21.95
CA ARG A 77 3.77 -11.68 -22.23
C ARG A 77 2.93 -12.62 -21.38
N GLY A 78 3.35 -13.88 -21.25
CA GLY A 78 2.69 -14.87 -20.40
C GLY A 78 2.64 -14.46 -18.93
N VAL A 79 3.76 -14.00 -18.36
CA VAL A 79 3.84 -13.54 -16.96
C VAL A 79 2.94 -12.32 -16.74
N TRP A 80 2.96 -11.33 -17.62
CA TRP A 80 2.06 -10.17 -17.53
C TRP A 80 0.58 -10.57 -17.62
N ALA A 81 0.23 -11.51 -18.49
CA ALA A 81 -1.13 -12.04 -18.59
C ALA A 81 -1.55 -12.76 -17.30
N MET A 82 -0.68 -13.59 -16.71
CA MET A 82 -0.95 -14.26 -15.43
C MET A 82 -1.20 -13.26 -14.29
N ILE A 83 -0.36 -12.22 -14.20
CA ILE A 83 -0.52 -11.13 -13.22
C ILE A 83 -1.86 -10.42 -13.43
N ALA A 84 -2.18 -10.05 -14.68
CA ALA A 84 -3.43 -9.35 -15.00
C ALA A 84 -4.67 -10.18 -14.65
N VAL A 85 -4.66 -11.48 -14.96
CA VAL A 85 -5.76 -12.40 -14.62
C VAL A 85 -5.93 -12.53 -13.11
N PHE A 86 -4.83 -12.68 -12.38
CA PHE A 86 -4.88 -12.78 -10.92
C PHE A 86 -5.40 -11.48 -10.29
N LEU A 87 -4.93 -10.32 -10.75
CA LEU A 87 -5.43 -9.03 -10.27
C LEU A 87 -6.92 -8.82 -10.60
N ALA A 88 -7.37 -9.25 -11.78
CA ALA A 88 -8.78 -9.22 -12.14
C ALA A 88 -9.62 -10.14 -11.24
N TYR A 89 -9.11 -11.34 -10.91
CA TYR A 89 -9.73 -12.22 -9.92
C TYR A 89 -9.83 -11.55 -8.55
N CYS A 90 -8.74 -10.97 -8.05
CA CYS A 90 -8.76 -10.25 -6.76
C CYS A 90 -9.76 -9.10 -6.77
N LEU A 91 -9.80 -8.29 -7.84
CA LEU A 91 -10.76 -7.20 -7.98
C LEU A 91 -12.22 -7.68 -7.85
N LEU A 92 -12.55 -8.80 -8.50
CA LEU A 92 -13.91 -9.32 -8.59
C LEU A 92 -14.33 -10.12 -7.35
N GLN A 93 -13.43 -10.94 -6.80
CA GLN A 93 -13.76 -11.97 -5.81
C GLN A 93 -13.12 -11.75 -4.43
N ALA A 94 -12.09 -10.92 -4.30
CA ALA A 94 -11.46 -10.74 -2.99
C ALA A 94 -12.45 -10.05 -2.02
N PRO A 95 -12.49 -10.49 -0.75
CA PRO A 95 -13.31 -9.84 0.26
C PRO A 95 -12.86 -8.38 0.44
N SER A 96 -13.79 -7.51 0.78
CA SER A 96 -13.46 -6.12 1.12
C SER A 96 -12.65 -6.11 2.42
N THR A 97 -11.50 -5.44 2.40
CA THR A 97 -10.68 -5.21 3.60
C THR A 97 -11.33 -4.17 4.52
N ILE A 98 -10.78 -4.00 5.73
CA ILE A 98 -11.15 -2.93 6.68
C ILE A 98 -11.03 -1.53 6.03
N LEU A 99 -10.13 -1.40 5.05
CA LEU A 99 -9.97 -0.20 4.24
C LEU A 99 -11.05 -0.18 3.15
N ILE A 100 -11.99 0.77 3.27
CA ILE A 100 -13.15 0.88 2.38
C ILE A 100 -13.02 2.07 1.41
N ARG A 101 -12.31 3.14 1.80
CA ARG A 101 -12.14 4.38 1.03
C ARG A 101 -10.74 4.48 0.41
N PRO A 102 -10.56 5.00 -0.82
CA PRO A 102 -11.57 5.68 -1.64
C PRO A 102 -12.57 4.74 -2.33
N HIS A 103 -12.18 3.51 -2.69
CA HIS A 103 -13.11 2.49 -3.21
C HIS A 103 -12.63 1.08 -2.84
N PRO A 104 -13.52 0.11 -2.49
CA PRO A 104 -13.11 -1.25 -2.13
C PRO A 104 -12.30 -1.96 -3.22
N ALA A 105 -12.60 -1.71 -4.49
CA ALA A 105 -11.85 -2.22 -5.64
C ALA A 105 -10.34 -1.92 -5.57
N ILE A 106 -9.97 -0.71 -5.15
CA ILE A 106 -8.57 -0.29 -5.06
C ILE A 106 -7.86 -1.15 -4.02
N TRP A 107 -8.48 -1.36 -2.87
CA TRP A 107 -7.89 -2.18 -1.81
C TRP A 107 -7.82 -3.67 -2.17
N ARG A 108 -8.79 -4.18 -2.94
CA ARG A 108 -8.72 -5.54 -3.49
C ARG A 108 -7.56 -5.70 -4.46
N LEU A 109 -7.29 -4.70 -5.30
CA LEU A 109 -6.12 -4.68 -6.19
C LEU A 109 -4.81 -4.57 -5.40
N VAL A 110 -4.75 -3.68 -4.40
CA VAL A 110 -3.59 -3.56 -3.50
C VAL A 110 -3.30 -4.88 -2.79
N HIS A 111 -4.33 -5.56 -2.30
CA HIS A 111 -4.18 -6.90 -1.72
C HIS A 111 -3.66 -7.92 -2.73
N GLY A 112 -4.21 -7.95 -3.94
CA GLY A 112 -3.72 -8.82 -5.02
C GLY A 112 -2.25 -8.56 -5.38
N MET A 113 -1.86 -7.29 -5.49
CA MET A 113 -0.46 -6.90 -5.72
C MET A 113 0.44 -7.33 -4.56
N ALA A 114 0.00 -7.19 -3.31
CA ALA A 114 0.75 -7.64 -2.14
C ALA A 114 0.95 -9.16 -2.12
N VAL A 115 -0.06 -9.94 -2.53
CA VAL A 115 0.07 -11.41 -2.67
C VAL A 115 1.04 -11.79 -3.78
N ILE A 116 0.96 -11.14 -4.95
CA ILE A 116 1.93 -11.36 -6.04
C ILE A 116 3.36 -11.05 -5.56
N TYR A 117 3.52 -9.91 -4.89
CA TYR A 117 4.81 -9.50 -4.32
C TYR A 117 5.33 -10.53 -3.31
N LEU A 118 4.49 -11.02 -2.40
CA LEU A 118 4.87 -12.06 -1.43
C LEU A 118 5.30 -13.37 -2.11
N VAL A 119 4.56 -13.82 -3.13
CA VAL A 119 4.92 -15.03 -3.90
C VAL A 119 6.24 -14.81 -4.64
N ALA A 120 6.45 -13.64 -5.24
CA ALA A 120 7.70 -13.27 -5.90
C ALA A 120 8.89 -13.22 -4.93
N LEU A 121 8.71 -12.63 -3.74
CA LEU A 121 9.71 -12.64 -2.68
C LEU A 121 10.03 -14.05 -2.21
N THR A 122 9.02 -14.90 -2.06
CA THR A 122 9.20 -16.31 -1.68
C THR A 122 10.00 -17.05 -2.75
N PHE A 123 9.73 -16.80 -4.04
CA PHE A 123 10.53 -17.34 -5.14
C PHE A 123 11.99 -16.85 -5.07
N LEU A 124 12.20 -15.53 -4.91
CA LEU A 124 13.53 -14.93 -4.81
C LEU A 124 14.32 -15.43 -3.61
N LEU A 125 13.65 -15.76 -2.51
CA LEU A 125 14.27 -16.32 -1.30
C LEU A 125 15.02 -17.64 -1.56
N PHE A 126 14.57 -18.44 -2.54
CA PHE A 126 15.25 -19.68 -2.95
C PHE A 126 16.32 -19.49 -4.02
N GLN A 127 16.48 -18.28 -4.57
CA GLN A 127 17.50 -17.99 -5.59
C GLN A 127 18.83 -17.60 -4.93
N LYS A 128 19.94 -17.90 -5.61
CA LYS A 128 21.24 -17.31 -5.24
C LYS A 128 21.26 -15.83 -5.62
N ARG A 129 22.10 -15.02 -4.95
CA ARG A 129 22.22 -13.56 -5.18
C ARG A 129 22.40 -13.22 -6.67
N ASP A 130 23.30 -13.93 -7.35
CA ASP A 130 23.59 -13.65 -8.77
C ASP A 130 22.47 -14.10 -9.70
N ASP A 131 21.86 -15.26 -9.43
CA ASP A 131 20.72 -15.77 -10.20
C ASP A 131 19.50 -14.87 -10.04
N ALA A 132 19.20 -14.41 -8.81
CA ALA A 132 18.15 -13.44 -8.52
C ALA A 132 18.39 -12.12 -9.25
N ARG A 133 19.64 -11.64 -9.28
CA ARG A 133 20.03 -10.43 -10.00
C ARG A 133 19.81 -10.59 -11.51
N GLN A 134 20.24 -11.70 -12.10
CA GLN A 134 19.99 -11.96 -13.52
C GLN A 134 18.49 -12.12 -13.82
N PHE A 135 17.71 -12.69 -12.90
CA PHE A 135 16.25 -12.80 -13.03
C PHE A 135 15.58 -11.42 -13.16
N MET A 136 16.08 -10.39 -12.49
CA MET A 136 15.54 -9.03 -12.62
C MET A 136 15.58 -8.47 -14.04
N LYS A 137 16.43 -9.00 -14.95
CA LYS A 137 16.45 -8.61 -16.37
C LYS A 137 15.17 -8.95 -17.13
N PHE A 138 14.40 -9.93 -16.63
CA PHE A 138 13.08 -10.23 -17.18
C PHE A 138 12.08 -9.09 -16.94
N LEU A 139 12.28 -8.30 -15.87
CA LEU A 139 11.43 -7.15 -15.55
C LEU A 139 11.84 -5.90 -16.34
N HIS A 140 13.13 -5.55 -16.32
CA HIS A 140 13.67 -4.40 -17.05
C HIS A 140 15.08 -4.71 -17.59
N PRO A 141 15.41 -4.35 -18.84
CA PRO A 141 16.70 -4.67 -19.45
C PRO A 141 17.91 -4.10 -18.69
N ASP A 142 17.77 -2.92 -18.08
CA ASP A 142 18.86 -2.25 -17.36
C ASP A 142 19.15 -2.83 -15.97
N LEU A 143 18.36 -3.83 -15.53
CA LEU A 143 18.60 -4.53 -14.27
C LEU A 143 19.69 -5.62 -14.42
N GLY A 144 20.01 -6.27 -13.31
CA GLY A 144 20.91 -7.41 -13.30
C GLY A 144 22.41 -7.08 -13.31
N VAL A 145 22.73 -5.82 -12.99
CA VAL A 145 24.07 -5.36 -12.64
C VAL A 145 24.20 -5.24 -11.12
N GLU A 146 25.42 -5.32 -10.61
CA GLU A 146 25.67 -5.05 -9.19
C GLU A 146 25.57 -3.54 -8.96
N LEU A 147 24.66 -3.15 -8.08
CA LEU A 147 24.55 -1.76 -7.63
C LEU A 147 25.67 -1.48 -6.63
N PRO A 148 26.32 -0.31 -6.69
CA PRO A 148 27.31 0.07 -5.70
C PRO A 148 26.66 0.15 -4.32
N GLU A 149 27.16 -0.64 -3.37
CA GLU A 149 26.75 -0.53 -1.97
C GLU A 149 27.36 0.78 -1.40
N ARG A 150 26.51 1.67 -0.89
CA ARG A 150 26.94 2.94 -0.29
C ARG A 150 26.91 2.78 1.22
N SER A 151 27.99 3.16 1.91
CA SER A 151 27.97 3.30 3.36
C SER A 151 27.86 4.78 3.71
N TYR A 152 26.71 5.18 4.25
CA TYR A 152 26.44 6.56 4.65
C TYR A 152 27.20 6.95 5.93
N GLY A 153 27.50 5.97 6.78
CA GLY A 153 28.20 6.10 8.06
C GLY A 153 29.72 6.07 7.97
N ALA A 154 30.32 6.19 6.78
CA ALA A 154 31.78 6.14 6.61
C ALA A 154 32.49 7.40 7.18
N ASP A 155 31.87 8.58 7.08
CA ASP A 155 32.36 9.83 7.68
C ASP A 155 31.20 10.67 8.22
N CYS A 156 31.01 10.64 9.53
CA CYS A 156 29.89 11.33 10.18
C CYS A 156 30.16 12.77 10.60
N ARG A 157 31.24 13.38 10.11
CA ARG A 157 31.52 14.80 10.37
C ARG A 157 30.52 15.68 9.63
N ILE A 158 29.80 16.51 10.39
CA ILE A 158 28.87 17.51 9.84
C ILE A 158 29.65 18.61 9.09
N TYR A 159 30.83 18.98 9.59
CA TYR A 159 31.65 20.04 9.03
C TYR A 159 33.04 19.53 8.64
N LEU A 160 33.38 19.66 7.35
CA LEU A 160 34.65 19.28 6.75
C LEU A 160 35.39 20.55 6.29
N PRO A 161 36.29 21.11 7.12
CA PRO A 161 37.03 22.32 6.76
C PRO A 161 37.97 22.11 5.56
N ASP A 162 38.48 20.88 5.40
CA ASP A 162 39.51 20.54 4.41
C ASP A 162 38.95 20.15 3.04
N ASN A 163 37.63 20.17 2.87
CA ASN A 163 36.99 19.75 1.62
C ASN A 163 36.86 20.95 0.66
N PRO A 164 37.45 20.87 -0.56
CA PRO A 164 37.44 21.98 -1.51
C PRO A 164 36.06 22.25 -2.15
N ALA A 165 35.15 21.28 -2.15
CA ALA A 165 33.85 21.41 -2.83
C ALA A 165 32.76 22.00 -1.94
N SER A 166 32.62 21.49 -0.71
CA SER A 166 31.66 21.99 0.27
C SER A 166 32.12 21.62 1.67
N ARG A 167 31.99 22.58 2.59
CA ARG A 167 32.29 22.35 4.01
C ARG A 167 31.26 21.50 4.73
N PHE A 168 30.08 21.29 4.13
CA PHE A 168 29.00 20.45 4.65
C PHE A 168 28.65 19.34 3.65
N LYS A 169 29.66 18.81 2.95
CA LYS A 169 29.47 17.83 1.88
C LYS A 169 28.58 16.66 2.32
N ASN A 170 28.92 16.02 3.44
CA ASN A 170 28.23 14.82 3.91
C ASN A 170 26.75 15.12 4.22
N VAL A 171 26.46 16.26 4.85
CA VAL A 171 25.09 16.71 5.11
C VAL A 171 24.33 16.96 3.81
N TYR A 172 24.95 17.59 2.82
CA TYR A 172 24.30 17.89 1.54
C TYR A 172 24.01 16.61 0.75
N GLU A 173 24.94 15.66 0.71
CA GLU A 173 24.74 14.38 0.04
C GLU A 173 23.59 13.59 0.68
N THR A 174 23.51 13.54 2.01
CA THR A 174 22.40 12.90 2.73
C THR A 174 21.05 13.61 2.52
N LEU A 175 21.01 14.96 2.60
CA LEU A 175 19.76 15.72 2.48
C LEU A 175 19.09 15.61 1.11
N PHE A 176 19.88 15.41 0.05
CA PHE A 176 19.41 15.30 -1.33
C PHE A 176 19.36 13.85 -1.84
N ASP A 177 19.39 12.88 -0.92
CA ASP A 177 19.21 11.47 -1.23
C ASP A 177 17.73 11.11 -1.40
N GLU A 178 17.44 10.08 -2.20
CA GLU A 178 16.09 9.53 -2.38
C GLU A 178 15.46 9.05 -1.07
N PHE A 179 16.27 8.65 -0.08
CA PHE A 179 15.79 8.13 1.19
C PHE A 179 15.05 9.18 2.04
N VAL A 180 15.40 10.47 1.94
CA VAL A 180 14.68 11.56 2.61
C VAL A 180 13.21 11.63 2.15
N LEU A 181 12.98 11.54 0.85
CA LEU A 181 11.62 11.51 0.29
C LEU A 181 10.91 10.21 0.66
N ALA A 182 11.63 9.08 0.66
CA ALA A 182 11.08 7.79 1.05
C ALA A 182 10.62 7.80 2.53
N HIS A 183 11.38 8.40 3.44
CA HIS A 183 10.99 8.58 4.83
C HIS A 183 9.74 9.44 4.96
N ILE A 184 9.72 10.64 4.37
CA ILE A 184 8.57 11.55 4.47
C ILE A 184 7.29 10.89 3.92
N LEU A 185 7.35 10.35 2.70
CA LEU A 185 6.18 9.74 2.05
C LEU A 185 5.78 8.41 2.71
N GLY A 186 6.76 7.62 3.15
CA GLY A 186 6.55 6.37 3.85
C GLY A 186 5.81 6.59 5.16
N TRP A 187 6.26 7.55 5.98
CA TRP A 187 5.61 7.88 7.25
C TRP A 187 4.28 8.59 7.07
N TRP A 188 4.11 9.40 6.03
CA TRP A 188 2.82 9.94 5.64
C TRP A 188 1.81 8.82 5.32
N GLY A 189 2.20 7.84 4.51
CA GLY A 189 1.36 6.69 4.17
C GLY A 189 1.03 5.81 5.38
N LYS A 190 2.04 5.50 6.22
CA LYS A 190 1.84 4.75 7.47
C LYS A 190 0.89 5.49 8.42
N ALA A 191 0.98 6.81 8.50
CA ALA A 191 0.12 7.62 9.35
C ALA A 191 -1.36 7.57 8.91
N ILE A 192 -1.62 7.63 7.60
CA ILE A 192 -2.98 7.48 7.04
C ILE A 192 -3.55 6.08 7.32
N LEU A 193 -2.70 5.06 7.36
CA LEU A 193 -3.10 3.68 7.61
C LEU A 193 -3.37 3.42 9.10
N ILE A 194 -2.40 3.74 9.96
CA ILE A 194 -2.41 3.37 11.39
C ILE A 194 -3.24 4.35 12.23
N ARG A 195 -3.30 5.63 11.83
CA ARG A 195 -4.12 6.69 12.42
C ARG A 195 -4.01 6.82 13.94
N ASN A 196 -2.83 6.54 14.49
CA ASN A 196 -2.55 6.61 15.91
C ASN A 196 -1.15 7.20 16.13
N GLN A 197 -1.10 8.43 16.64
CA GLN A 197 0.14 9.20 16.76
C GLN A 197 1.17 8.54 17.69
N PRO A 198 0.83 8.08 18.91
CA PRO A 198 1.81 7.41 19.78
C PRO A 198 2.40 6.14 19.16
N LEU A 199 1.55 5.30 18.56
CA LEU A 199 2.01 4.06 17.93
C LEU A 199 2.94 4.34 16.75
N LEU A 200 2.65 5.37 15.94
CA LEU A 200 3.51 5.79 14.83
C LEU A 200 4.89 6.24 15.29
N TRP A 201 4.99 6.97 16.40
CA TRP A 201 6.27 7.36 16.99
C TRP A 201 7.07 6.15 17.48
N VAL A 202 6.41 5.21 18.16
CA VAL A 202 7.07 3.97 18.62
C VAL A 202 7.59 3.16 17.44
N LEU A 203 6.78 3.04 16.38
CA LEU A 203 7.21 2.37 15.16
C LEU A 203 8.37 3.12 14.50
N SER A 204 8.36 4.46 14.49
CA SER A 204 9.44 5.26 13.89
C SER A 204 10.77 4.98 14.55
N ILE A 205 10.82 5.04 15.87
CA ILE A 205 12.03 4.67 16.62
C ILE A 205 12.39 3.20 16.40
N GLY A 206 11.39 2.31 16.31
CA GLY A 206 11.61 0.88 16.09
C GLY A 206 12.22 0.53 14.73
N PHE A 207 11.87 1.25 13.66
CA PHE A 207 12.46 1.05 12.33
C PHE A 207 13.95 1.42 12.32
N GLU A 208 14.30 2.53 12.95
CA GLU A 208 15.67 3.03 13.06
C GLU A 208 16.54 2.10 13.92
N MET A 209 15.98 1.58 15.02
CA MET A 209 16.63 0.54 15.81
C MET A 209 16.88 -0.73 15.01
N MET A 210 15.95 -1.10 14.13
CA MET A 210 16.09 -2.26 13.26
C MET A 210 17.19 -2.05 12.22
N GLU A 211 17.28 -0.87 11.62
CA GLU A 211 18.35 -0.50 10.69
C GLU A 211 19.72 -0.53 11.38
N LEU A 212 19.84 0.07 12.56
CA LEU A 212 21.05 -0.02 13.38
C LEU A 212 21.41 -1.47 13.73
N THR A 213 20.42 -2.31 14.04
CA THR A 213 20.65 -3.73 14.37
C THR A 213 21.16 -4.51 13.15
N PHE A 214 20.65 -4.20 11.96
CA PHE A 214 20.95 -4.94 10.72
C PHE A 214 22.00 -4.26 9.81
N CYS A 215 22.66 -3.20 10.26
CA CYS A 215 23.73 -2.52 9.52
C CYS A 215 24.91 -3.43 9.16
N HIS A 216 25.14 -4.48 9.94
CA HIS A 216 26.15 -5.50 9.66
C HIS A 216 25.76 -6.46 8.52
N MET A 217 24.46 -6.58 8.22
CA MET A 217 23.95 -7.39 7.10
C MET A 217 23.85 -6.57 5.82
N LEU A 218 23.50 -5.28 5.93
CA LEU A 218 23.34 -4.38 4.80
C LEU A 218 24.10 -3.06 5.07
N PRO A 219 25.23 -2.80 4.37
CA PRO A 219 26.04 -1.60 4.59
C PRO A 219 25.30 -0.28 4.37
N ASN A 220 24.21 -0.30 3.59
CA ASN A 220 23.34 0.85 3.37
C ASN A 220 22.65 1.32 4.66
N PHE A 221 22.41 0.44 5.64
CA PHE A 221 21.82 0.83 6.94
C PHE A 221 22.85 1.34 7.94
N ASN A 222 24.14 1.34 7.58
CA ASN A 222 25.16 1.98 8.40
C ASN A 222 25.12 3.47 8.12
N GLU A 223 24.33 4.20 8.91
CA GLU A 223 24.10 5.64 8.80
C GLU A 223 24.71 6.39 9.98
N CYS A 224 24.79 7.71 9.87
CA CYS A 224 25.31 8.54 10.94
C CYS A 224 24.30 8.70 12.08
N TRP A 225 24.80 8.93 13.30
CA TRP A 225 23.92 9.17 14.45
C TRP A 225 22.98 10.37 14.25
N TRP A 226 23.45 11.41 13.56
CA TRP A 226 22.65 12.61 13.29
C TRP A 226 21.68 12.40 12.12
N ASP A 227 21.95 11.43 11.26
CA ASP A 227 21.08 11.05 10.15
C ASP A 227 19.84 10.35 10.71
N SER A 228 20.03 9.13 11.21
CA SER A 228 19.02 8.34 11.92
C SER A 228 18.23 9.11 13.00
N ILE A 229 18.90 9.81 13.93
CA ILE A 229 18.19 10.48 15.04
C ILE A 229 17.57 11.80 14.62
N VAL A 230 18.35 12.69 13.97
CA VAL A 230 17.89 14.07 13.72
C VAL A 230 17.16 14.15 12.39
N LEU A 231 17.77 13.66 11.31
CA LEU A 231 17.17 13.75 10.00
C LEU A 231 15.97 12.80 9.87
N ASP A 232 16.14 11.52 10.17
CA ASP A 232 15.07 10.56 9.94
C ASP A 232 13.99 10.65 11.01
N ILE A 233 14.28 10.35 12.29
CA ILE A 233 13.25 10.37 13.35
C ILE A 233 12.61 11.77 13.53
N LEU A 234 13.43 12.80 13.76
CA LEU A 234 12.92 14.10 14.24
C LEU A 234 12.45 15.01 13.12
N ILE A 235 12.95 14.87 11.89
CA ILE A 235 12.58 15.73 10.77
C ILE A 235 11.69 14.98 9.79
N CYS A 236 12.19 13.97 9.09
CA CYS A 236 11.50 13.30 7.99
C CYS A 236 10.28 12.52 8.48
N ASN A 237 10.48 11.64 9.47
CA ASN A 237 9.45 10.77 10.02
C ASN A 237 8.42 11.60 10.78
N TRP A 238 8.86 12.54 11.62
CA TRP A 238 7.96 13.48 12.30
C TRP A 238 7.08 14.25 11.31
N PHE A 239 7.68 14.84 10.27
CA PHE A 239 6.95 15.61 9.27
C PHE A 239 5.97 14.74 8.50
N GLY A 240 6.39 13.55 8.08
CA GLY A 240 5.53 12.56 7.43
C GLY A 240 4.33 12.17 8.31
N ILE A 241 4.57 11.84 9.58
CA ILE A 241 3.50 11.52 10.53
C ILE A 241 2.55 12.70 10.71
N TRP A 242 3.09 13.91 10.95
CA TRP A 242 2.30 15.12 11.12
C TRP A 242 1.42 15.40 9.89
N ALA A 243 2.00 15.36 8.68
CA ALA A 243 1.29 15.59 7.43
C ALA A 243 0.22 14.51 7.19
N GLY A 244 0.52 13.24 7.48
CA GLY A 244 -0.42 12.14 7.32
C GLY A 244 -1.60 12.24 8.28
N MET A 245 -1.34 12.55 9.55
CA MET A 245 -2.40 12.77 10.55
C MET A 245 -3.21 14.04 10.26
N HIS A 246 -2.59 15.08 9.70
CA HIS A 246 -3.31 16.26 9.21
C HIS A 246 -4.23 15.90 8.03
N THR A 247 -3.75 15.07 7.09
CA THR A 247 -4.54 14.55 5.97
C THR A 247 -5.75 13.74 6.48
N VAL A 248 -5.56 12.88 7.48
CA VAL A 248 -6.65 12.12 8.11
C VAL A 248 -7.70 13.07 8.71
N ARG A 249 -7.27 14.13 9.40
CA ARG A 249 -8.20 15.14 9.95
C ARG A 249 -8.92 15.93 8.87
N TYR A 250 -8.22 16.28 7.79
CA TYR A 250 -8.80 17.03 6.66
C TYR A 250 -9.97 16.27 5.99
N PHE A 251 -9.90 14.93 5.93
CA PHE A 251 -10.95 14.07 5.37
C PHE A 251 -11.93 13.51 6.41
N ASP A 252 -11.99 14.09 7.63
CA ASP A 252 -12.80 13.61 8.75
C ASP A 252 -12.61 12.11 9.05
N GLY A 253 -11.39 11.63 8.88
CA GLY A 253 -11.01 10.25 9.16
C GLY A 253 -10.99 9.96 10.66
N ARG A 254 -11.60 8.84 11.06
CA ARG A 254 -11.55 8.38 12.46
C ARG A 254 -10.15 7.87 12.81
N THR A 255 -9.68 8.23 13.99
CA THR A 255 -8.48 7.65 14.61
C THR A 255 -8.79 6.29 15.22
N TYR A 256 -7.78 5.42 15.28
CA TYR A 256 -7.92 4.09 15.85
C TYR A 256 -7.34 4.03 17.26
N GLU A 257 -8.07 3.39 18.18
CA GLU A 257 -7.56 3.01 19.49
C GLU A 257 -7.02 1.59 19.44
N TRP A 258 -5.69 1.48 19.43
CA TRP A 258 -4.97 0.22 19.47
C TRP A 258 -4.89 -0.32 20.90
N VAL A 259 -6.05 -0.58 21.50
CA VAL A 259 -6.17 -1.25 22.82
C VAL A 259 -6.40 -2.74 22.63
N GLY A 260 -6.01 -3.55 23.62
CA GLY A 260 -6.23 -5.00 23.58
C GLY A 260 -7.71 -5.37 23.36
N ILE A 261 -7.96 -6.51 22.71
CA ILE A 261 -9.30 -6.96 22.28
C ILE A 261 -10.35 -6.94 23.40
N SER A 262 -9.93 -7.15 24.65
CA SER A 262 -10.81 -7.11 25.83
C SER A 262 -11.33 -5.71 26.18
N ARG A 263 -10.65 -4.64 25.74
CA ARG A 263 -10.98 -3.24 26.03
C ARG A 263 -11.59 -2.50 24.84
N GLN A 264 -11.77 -3.17 23.71
CA GLN A 264 -12.37 -2.54 22.54
C GLN A 264 -13.88 -2.40 22.74
N PRO A 265 -14.45 -1.20 22.56
CA PRO A 265 -15.83 -0.90 22.96
C PRO A 265 -16.87 -1.67 22.12
N ASN A 266 -16.57 -1.94 20.84
CA ASN A 266 -17.51 -2.56 19.90
C ASN A 266 -16.85 -3.70 19.11
N VAL A 267 -17.65 -4.64 18.59
CA VAL A 267 -17.19 -5.74 17.71
C VAL A 267 -16.51 -5.21 16.43
N ILE A 268 -16.92 -4.05 15.93
CA ILE A 268 -16.27 -3.37 14.80
C ILE A 268 -14.86 -2.84 15.17
N GLY A 269 -14.60 -2.57 16.46
CA GLY A 269 -13.26 -2.30 16.93
C GLY A 269 -12.40 -3.56 17.10
N LYS A 270 -13.04 -4.74 17.14
CA LYS A 270 -12.40 -6.06 17.26
C LYS A 270 -11.99 -6.69 15.92
N VAL A 271 -12.41 -6.09 14.81
CA VAL A 271 -12.10 -6.53 13.44
C VAL A 271 -11.21 -5.50 12.76
#